data_AF-X1I1X1-F1
#
_entry.id   AF-X1I1X1-F1
#
_cell.length_a   1.000
_cell.length_b   1.000
_cell.length_c   1.000
_cell.angle_alpha   90.00
_cell.angle_beta   90.00
_cell.angle_gamma   90.00
#
_symmetry.space_group_name_H-M   'P 1'
#
loop_
_entity.id
_entity.type
_entity.pdbx_description
1 polymer ?
#
loop_
_entity_poly.entity_id
_entity_poly.type
_entity_poly.pdbx_seq_one_letter_code
_entity_poly.pdbx_strand_id
1 'polypeptide(L)'
;MEIPSSTYYYEPKGNLSKKKRDADIADAIEKVACDFPSYGYRRITAALRRKGMVVNHKKVLKIMKKMGIQCRKRKRFVSTTDSKHGFRTYPNLAKGLILSRMDQLWCADITYIRILTGFVYLAAIIDAFSRKIVGYAIGRTLA
;
A
#
# COMPACT_ATOMS: atom_id res chain seq x y z
N MET A 1 5.78 -50.14 -21.64
CA MET A 1 5.14 -48.80 -21.51
C MET A 1 4.60 -48.41 -22.87
N GLU A 2 3.29 -48.51 -23.07
CA GLU A 2 2.62 -48.14 -24.32
C GLU A 2 2.49 -46.61 -24.38
N ILE A 3 3.41 -45.97 -25.10
CA ILE A 3 3.29 -44.56 -25.43
C ILE A 3 2.40 -44.47 -26.69
N PRO A 4 1.34 -43.63 -26.71
CA PRO A 4 0.53 -43.43 -27.90
C PRO A 4 1.39 -43.02 -29.10
N SER A 5 1.12 -43.60 -30.28
CA SER A 5 1.88 -43.34 -31.51
C SER A 5 1.96 -41.84 -31.86
N SER A 6 0.90 -41.09 -31.56
CA SER A 6 0.84 -39.64 -31.72
C SER A 6 1.94 -38.89 -30.94
N THR A 7 2.33 -39.40 -29.77
CA THR A 7 3.43 -38.85 -28.96
C THR A 7 4.79 -39.27 -29.49
N TYR A 8 4.90 -40.48 -30.05
CA TYR A 8 6.15 -40.98 -30.66
C TYR A 8 6.53 -40.19 -31.92
N TYR A 9 5.55 -39.80 -32.74
CA TYR A 9 5.75 -38.96 -33.94
C TYR A 9 5.70 -37.46 -33.65
N TYR A 10 5.45 -37.04 -32.42
CA TYR A 10 5.41 -35.62 -32.09
C TYR A 10 6.82 -35.05 -31.98
N GLU A 11 7.25 -34.36 -33.03
CA GLU A 11 8.44 -33.51 -32.97
C GLU A 11 8.10 -32.17 -32.32
N PRO A 12 8.67 -31.85 -31.15
CA PRO A 12 8.44 -30.56 -30.52
C PRO A 12 9.02 -29.45 -31.40
N LYS A 13 8.14 -28.67 -32.04
CA LYS A 13 8.56 -27.50 -32.83
C LYS A 13 9.45 -26.59 -31.99
N GLY A 14 10.71 -26.44 -32.43
CA GLY A 14 11.70 -25.56 -31.84
C GLY A 14 11.17 -24.12 -31.73
N ASN A 15 10.81 -23.72 -30.52
CA ASN A 15 10.12 -22.47 -30.23
C ASN A 15 11.08 -21.26 -30.17
N LEU A 16 12.09 -21.18 -31.04
CA LEU A 16 13.09 -20.10 -31.05
C LEU A 16 12.45 -18.72 -31.23
N SER A 17 11.49 -18.59 -32.15
CA SER A 17 10.70 -17.38 -32.37
C SER A 17 9.91 -16.96 -31.12
N LYS A 18 9.34 -17.94 -30.40
CA LYS A 18 8.60 -17.70 -29.16
C LYS A 18 9.52 -17.28 -28.01
N LYS A 19 10.72 -17.86 -27.91
CA LYS A 19 11.74 -17.44 -26.93
C LYS A 19 12.20 -16.01 -27.19
N LYS A 20 12.44 -15.64 -28.45
CA LYS A 20 12.81 -14.27 -28.84
C LYS A 20 11.72 -13.27 -28.44
N ARG A 21 10.46 -13.58 -28.78
CA ARG A 21 9.31 -12.73 -28.41
C ARG A 21 9.14 -12.59 -26.89
N ASP A 22 9.42 -13.65 -26.12
CA ASP A 22 9.37 -13.60 -24.66
C ASP A 22 10.49 -12.73 -24.07
N ALA A 23 11.68 -12.74 -24.69
CA ALA A 23 12.79 -11.85 -24.34
C ALA A 23 12.45 -10.39 -24.66
N ASP A 24 11.93 -10.09 -25.85
CA ASP A 24 11.52 -8.73 -26.23
C ASP A 24 10.48 -8.14 -25.26
N ILE A 25 9.54 -8.98 -24.78
CA ILE A 25 8.54 -8.57 -23.79
C ILE A 25 9.20 -8.34 -22.41
N ALA A 26 10.17 -9.18 -22.02
CA ALA A 26 10.89 -9.03 -20.76
C ALA A 26 11.66 -7.69 -20.73
N ASP A 27 12.40 -7.37 -21.79
CA ASP A 27 13.15 -6.11 -21.93
C ASP A 27 12.21 -4.90 -21.86
N ALA A 28 11.04 -4.98 -22.50
CA ALA A 28 10.05 -3.91 -22.46
C ALA A 28 9.42 -3.75 -21.07
N ILE A 29 9.18 -4.85 -20.34
CA ILE A 29 8.70 -4.84 -18.96
C ILE A 29 9.74 -4.17 -18.05
N GLU A 30 11.01 -4.53 -18.19
CA GLU A 30 12.11 -3.98 -17.38
C GLU A 30 12.25 -2.48 -17.58
N LYS A 31 12.28 -2.00 -18.83
CA LYS A 31 12.31 -0.56 -19.15
C LYS A 31 11.18 0.20 -18.46
N VAL A 32 9.94 -0.29 -18.58
CA VAL A 32 8.78 0.36 -17.93
C VAL A 32 8.86 0.30 -16.41
N ALA A 33 9.39 -0.79 -15.84
CA ALA A 33 9.54 -0.94 -14.40
C ALA A 33 10.63 -0.01 -13.83
N CYS A 34 11.71 0.23 -14.58
CA CYS A 34 12.74 1.21 -14.24
C CYS A 34 12.19 2.64 -14.30
N ASP A 35 11.48 3.00 -15.37
CA ASP A 35 10.88 4.33 -15.53
C ASP A 35 9.79 4.59 -14.46
N PHE A 36 9.03 3.56 -14.10
CA PHE A 36 7.91 3.66 -13.15
C PHE A 36 7.95 2.56 -12.06
N PRO A 37 8.79 2.72 -11.02
CA PRO A 37 8.96 1.70 -9.97
C PRO A 37 7.68 1.35 -9.18
N SER A 38 6.66 2.23 -9.22
CA SER A 38 5.36 2.04 -8.58
C SER A 38 4.33 1.30 -9.44
N TYR A 39 4.69 0.87 -10.65
CA TYR A 39 3.76 0.19 -11.54
C TYR A 39 3.73 -1.31 -11.25
N GLY A 40 2.55 -1.82 -10.91
CA GLY A 40 2.28 -3.26 -10.92
C GLY A 40 1.97 -3.78 -12.32
N TYR A 41 1.87 -5.11 -12.46
CA TYR A 41 1.66 -5.80 -13.75
C TYR A 41 0.48 -5.25 -14.57
N ARG A 42 -0.60 -4.77 -13.94
CA ARG A 42 -1.74 -4.15 -14.64
C ARG A 42 -1.36 -2.84 -15.34
N ARG A 43 -0.64 -1.96 -14.64
CA ARG A 43 -0.18 -0.67 -15.20
C ARG A 43 0.93 -0.86 -16.23
N ILE A 44 1.82 -1.83 -15.99
CA ILE A 44 2.84 -2.22 -16.98
C ILE A 44 2.15 -2.77 -18.24
N THR A 45 1.14 -3.64 -18.12
CA THR A 45 0.38 -4.14 -19.29
C THR A 45 -0.24 -2.99 -20.08
N ALA A 46 -0.84 -2.00 -19.41
CA ALA A 46 -1.39 -0.83 -20.09
C ALA A 46 -0.30 0.03 -20.77
N ALA A 47 0.89 0.16 -20.17
CA ALA A 47 2.03 0.85 -20.78
C ALA A 47 2.56 0.11 -22.02
N LEU A 48 2.68 -1.21 -21.97
CA LEU A 48 3.08 -2.03 -23.11
C LEU A 48 2.07 -1.92 -24.27
N ARG A 49 0.77 -1.95 -23.96
CA ARG A 49 -0.29 -1.76 -24.97
C ARG A 49 -0.23 -0.39 -25.64
N ARG A 50 0.06 0.68 -24.89
CA ARG A 50 0.28 2.03 -25.45
C ARG A 50 1.50 2.10 -26.37
N LYS A 51 2.48 1.22 -26.18
CA LYS A 51 3.64 1.04 -27.07
C LYS A 51 3.37 0.04 -28.23
N GLY A 52 2.11 -0.33 -28.46
CA GLY A 52 1.73 -1.26 -29.53
C GLY A 52 1.93 -2.75 -29.21
N MET A 53 2.43 -3.10 -28.02
CA MET A 53 2.65 -4.49 -27.64
C MET A 53 1.40 -5.11 -27.02
N VAL A 54 0.67 -5.91 -27.79
CA VAL A 54 -0.51 -6.64 -27.32
C VAL A 54 -0.09 -7.88 -26.54
N VAL A 55 -0.02 -7.75 -25.21
CA VAL A 55 0.31 -8.85 -24.28
C VAL A 55 -0.80 -9.03 -23.24
N ASN A 56 -1.09 -10.28 -22.90
CA ASN A 56 -2.02 -10.62 -21.82
C ASN A 56 -1.40 -10.29 -20.45
N HIS A 57 -2.16 -9.63 -19.58
CA HIS A 57 -1.73 -9.27 -18.22
C HIS A 57 -1.22 -10.47 -17.39
N LYS A 58 -1.76 -11.68 -17.61
CA LYS A 58 -1.28 -12.92 -16.96
C LYS A 58 0.15 -13.27 -17.38
N LYS A 59 0.50 -13.02 -18.64
CA LYS A 59 1.85 -13.26 -19.16
C LYS A 59 2.84 -12.23 -18.61
N VAL A 60 2.44 -10.96 -18.58
CA VAL A 60 3.22 -9.89 -17.92
C VAL A 60 3.49 -10.25 -16.46
N LEU A 61 2.47 -10.67 -15.71
CA LEU A 61 2.62 -11.11 -14.33
C LEU A 61 3.59 -12.30 -14.19
N LYS A 62 3.49 -13.30 -15.07
CA LYS A 62 4.40 -14.47 -15.06
C LYS A 62 5.86 -14.05 -15.32
N ILE A 63 6.10 -13.18 -16.29
CA ILE A 63 7.44 -12.69 -16.63
C ILE A 63 8.01 -11.85 -15.48
N MET A 64 7.23 -10.90 -14.95
CA MET A 64 7.63 -10.10 -13.78
C MET A 64 8.01 -10.97 -12.58
N LYS A 65 7.22 -12.03 -12.28
CA LYS A 65 7.54 -12.99 -11.23
C LYS A 65 8.86 -13.72 -11.50
N LYS A 66 9.10 -14.15 -12.74
CA LYS A 66 10.35 -14.83 -13.14
C LYS A 66 11.58 -13.92 -13.00
N MET A 67 11.42 -12.63 -13.29
CA MET A 67 12.48 -11.62 -13.19
C MET A 67 12.64 -11.03 -11.78
N GLY A 68 11.79 -11.40 -10.81
CA GLY A 68 11.80 -10.79 -9.48
C GLY A 68 11.34 -9.33 -9.44
N ILE A 69 10.71 -8.82 -10.50
CA ILE A 69 10.25 -7.43 -10.57
C ILE A 69 9.00 -7.25 -9.70
N GLN A 70 9.10 -6.39 -8.69
CA GLN A 70 8.02 -6.05 -7.78
C GLN A 70 7.73 -4.55 -7.79
N CYS A 71 6.44 -4.21 -7.67
CA CYS A 71 6.00 -2.82 -7.54
C CYS A 71 6.43 -2.26 -6.18
N ARG A 72 7.28 -1.24 -6.18
CA ARG A 72 7.63 -0.48 -4.98
C ARG A 72 6.51 0.51 -4.66
N LYS A 73 5.71 0.20 -3.64
CA LYS A 73 4.76 1.17 -3.09
C LYS A 73 5.53 2.11 -2.15
N ARG A 74 5.57 3.41 -2.47
CA ARG A 74 6.06 4.42 -1.52
C ARG A 74 5.04 4.48 -0.37
N LYS A 75 5.44 4.08 0.84
CA LYS A 75 4.65 4.34 2.04
C LYS A 75 4.61 5.86 2.22
N ARG A 76 3.43 6.47 2.11
CA ARG A 76 3.22 7.88 2.41
C ARG A 76 2.98 8.00 3.91
N PHE A 77 4.03 7.79 4.71
CA PHE A 77 3.99 8.10 6.12
C PHE A 77 4.55 9.51 6.29
N VAL A 78 3.75 10.43 6.82
CA VAL A 78 4.20 11.76 7.23
C VAL A 78 4.41 11.66 8.73
N SER A 79 5.66 11.80 9.19
CA SER A 79 5.94 11.91 10.61
C SER A 79 5.45 13.27 11.07
N THR A 80 4.31 13.31 11.75
CA THR A 80 3.75 14.54 12.32
C THR A 80 4.44 14.96 13.61
N THR A 81 5.19 14.04 14.23
CA THR A 81 5.86 14.25 15.51
C THR A 81 7.37 14.14 15.33
N ASP A 82 8.11 15.14 15.79
CA ASP A 82 9.56 15.04 15.95
C ASP A 82 9.89 14.50 17.35
N SER A 83 10.07 13.19 17.46
CA SER A 83 10.48 12.56 18.73
C SER A 83 11.98 12.67 19.02
N LYS A 84 12.78 13.25 18.12
CA LYS A 84 14.24 13.43 18.27
C LYS A 84 14.62 14.85 18.68
N HIS A 85 13.67 15.61 19.21
CA HIS A 85 13.92 16.96 19.69
C HIS A 85 14.80 16.95 20.96
N GLY A 86 15.54 18.03 21.19
CA GLY A 86 16.34 18.20 22.41
C GLY A 86 15.54 18.64 23.66
N PHE A 87 14.23 18.87 23.53
CA PHE A 87 13.40 19.30 24.66
C PHE A 87 13.21 18.20 25.71
N ARG A 88 13.00 18.61 26.96
CA ARG A 88 12.73 17.71 28.08
C ARG A 88 11.50 16.86 27.78
N THR A 89 11.67 15.54 27.86
CA THR A 89 10.58 14.58 27.77
C THR A 89 10.13 14.17 29.19
N TYR A 90 8.83 14.02 29.36
CA TYR A 90 8.25 13.53 30.62
C TYR A 90 7.88 12.05 30.46
N PRO A 91 8.01 11.23 31.52
CA PRO A 91 7.59 9.85 31.47
C PRO A 91 6.08 9.77 31.22
N ASN A 92 5.67 8.86 30.33
CA ASN A 92 4.26 8.59 30.11
C ASN A 92 3.70 7.79 31.29
N LEU A 93 3.06 8.48 32.24
CA LEU A 93 2.46 7.89 33.44
C LEU A 93 1.30 6.94 33.14
N ALA A 94 0.67 7.07 31.97
CA ALA A 94 -0.40 6.15 31.55
C ALA A 94 0.16 4.81 31.02
N LYS A 95 1.46 4.72 30.72
CA LYS A 95 2.06 3.51 30.17
C LYS A 95 2.07 2.39 31.23
N GLY A 96 1.32 1.32 30.97
CA GLY A 96 1.22 0.16 31.87
C GLY A 96 0.18 0.31 32.98
N LEU A 97 -0.59 1.39 32.99
CA LEU A 97 -1.70 1.58 33.93
C LEU A 97 -2.83 0.59 33.60
N ILE A 98 -3.18 -0.28 34.56
CA ILE A 98 -4.35 -1.16 34.48
C ILE A 98 -5.53 -0.40 35.09
N LEU A 99 -6.52 -0.07 34.25
CA LEU A 99 -7.72 0.64 34.67
C LEU A 99 -8.72 -0.34 35.28
N SER A 100 -9.18 -0.07 36.50
CA SER A 100 -10.14 -0.89 37.25
C SER A 100 -11.51 -0.23 37.42
N ARG A 101 -11.62 1.08 37.19
CA ARG A 101 -12.88 1.84 37.24
C ARG A 101 -12.83 3.09 36.36
N MET A 102 -13.99 3.71 36.17
CA MET A 102 -14.13 5.02 35.50
C MET A 102 -13.33 6.10 36.24
N ASP A 103 -12.97 7.17 35.53
CA ASP A 103 -12.35 8.39 36.05
C ASP A 103 -10.92 8.21 36.59
N GLN A 104 -10.23 7.16 36.14
CA GLN A 104 -8.81 6.94 36.45
C GLN A 104 -7.86 7.50 35.39
N LEU A 105 -8.32 7.60 34.14
CA LEU A 105 -7.56 8.14 33.03
C LEU A 105 -8.51 8.71 31.99
N TRP A 106 -8.34 9.98 31.67
CA TRP A 106 -9.06 10.64 30.58
C TRP A 106 -8.11 10.89 29.41
N CYS A 107 -8.58 10.58 28.21
CA CYS A 107 -7.89 10.89 26.97
C CYS A 107 -8.63 12.05 26.29
N ALA A 108 -7.92 13.15 26.05
CA ALA A 108 -8.43 14.26 25.28
C ALA A 108 -7.81 14.26 23.88
N ASP A 109 -8.64 14.50 22.86
CA ASP A 109 -8.18 14.70 21.50
C ASP A 109 -9.00 15.80 20.82
N ILE A 110 -8.41 16.43 19.81
CA ILE A 110 -9.06 17.45 18.99
C ILE A 110 -9.05 16.99 17.55
N THR A 111 -10.22 17.01 16.92
CA THR A 111 -10.39 16.66 15.51
C THR A 111 -11.18 17.72 14.75
N TYR A 112 -11.07 17.69 13.42
CA TYR A 112 -11.73 18.63 12.52
C TYR A 112 -12.86 17.93 11.79
N ILE A 113 -14.08 18.44 11.95
CA ILE A 113 -15.25 17.94 11.23
C ILE A 113 -15.50 18.86 10.05
N ARG A 114 -15.38 18.31 8.84
CA ARG A 114 -15.65 19.05 7.60
C ARG A 114 -17.16 19.20 7.40
N ILE A 115 -17.59 20.42 7.16
CA ILE A 115 -18.98 20.80 6.86
C ILE A 115 -19.04 21.45 5.47
N LEU A 116 -20.25 21.72 4.95
CA LEU A 116 -20.41 22.30 3.61
C LEU A 116 -19.70 23.66 3.46
N THR A 117 -19.69 24.47 4.53
CA THR A 117 -19.15 25.83 4.52
C THR A 117 -17.74 25.94 5.07
N GLY A 118 -17.06 24.83 5.36
CA GLY A 118 -15.71 24.83 5.96
C GLY A 118 -15.47 23.66 6.91
N PHE A 119 -14.96 23.94 8.10
CA PHE A 119 -14.73 22.95 9.14
C PHE A 119 -15.00 23.52 10.52
N VAL A 120 -15.34 22.64 11.46
CA VAL A 120 -15.47 22.94 12.89
C VAL A 120 -14.50 22.06 13.68
N TYR A 121 -14.09 22.54 14.84
CA TYR A 121 -13.20 21.84 15.74
C TYR A 121 -14.05 21.11 16.78
N LEU A 122 -13.84 19.81 16.94
CA LEU A 122 -14.39 19.01 18.02
C LEU A 122 -13.27 18.69 19.00
N ALA A 123 -13.37 19.22 20.22
CA ALA A 123 -12.58 18.75 21.35
C ALA A 123 -13.41 17.71 22.12
N ALA A 124 -12.88 16.51 22.32
CA ALA A 124 -13.56 15.44 23.03
C ALA A 124 -12.68 14.85 24.12
N ILE A 125 -13.28 14.58 25.27
CA ILE A 125 -12.66 13.88 26.40
C ILE A 125 -13.35 12.53 26.54
N ILE A 126 -12.54 11.47 26.51
CA ILE A 126 -12.99 10.08 26.63
C ILE A 126 -12.44 9.49 27.92
N ASP A 127 -13.30 8.84 28.70
CA ASP A 127 -12.85 8.00 29.81
C ASP A 127 -12.24 6.70 29.27
N ALA A 128 -10.98 6.44 29.63
CA ALA A 128 -10.21 5.35 29.04
C ALA A 128 -10.72 3.97 29.47
N PHE A 129 -11.40 3.86 30.62
CA PHE A 129 -12.00 2.62 31.12
C PHE A 129 -13.33 2.30 30.42
N SER A 130 -14.32 3.18 30.52
CA SER A 130 -15.66 2.97 29.96
C SER A 130 -15.75 3.21 28.45
N ARG A 131 -14.75 3.87 27.85
CA ARG A 131 -14.72 4.30 26.45
C ARG A 131 -15.84 5.28 26.08
N LYS A 132 -16.52 5.88 27.07
CA LYS A 132 -17.57 6.88 26.87
C LYS A 132 -16.97 8.28 26.76
N ILE A 133 -17.65 9.14 26.01
CA ILE A 133 -17.36 10.57 26.01
C ILE A 133 -17.88 11.15 27.32
N VAL A 134 -16.99 11.74 28.11
CA VAL A 134 -17.32 12.41 29.37
C VAL A 134 -17.55 13.91 29.19
N GLY A 135 -17.02 14.49 28.12
CA GLY A 135 -17.23 15.88 27.76
C GLY A 135 -16.82 16.16 26.33
N TYR A 136 -17.46 17.13 25.69
CA TYR A 136 -17.07 17.61 24.38
C TYR A 136 -17.41 19.09 24.20
N ALA A 137 -16.69 19.75 23.32
CA ALA A 137 -16.95 21.12 22.88
C ALA A 137 -16.77 21.21 21.37
N ILE A 138 -17.62 22.03 20.73
CA ILE A 138 -17.54 22.30 19.29
C ILE A 138 -17.36 23.81 19.10
N GLY A 139 -16.33 24.18 18.34
CA GLY A 139 -15.99 25.57 18.05
C GLY A 139 -15.73 25.80 16.57
N ARG A 140 -15.89 27.06 16.14
CA ARG A 140 -15.42 27.52 14.81
C ARG A 140 -13.94 27.89 14.81
N THR A 141 -13.35 28.06 15.99
CA THR A 141 -11.95 28.45 16.23
C THR A 141 -11.37 27.62 17.39
N LEU A 142 -10.04 27.58 17.51
CA LEU A 142 -9.31 26.93 18.62
C LEU A 142 -9.16 27.83 19.87
N ALA A 143 -9.82 28.98 19.88
CA ALA A 143 -9.71 30.00 20.92
C ALA A 143 -10.63 29.70 22.11
#